data_AF-Q9PQB7-F1
#
_entry.id   AF-Q9PQB7-F1
#
_cell.length_a   1.000
_cell.length_b   1.000
_cell.length_c   1.000
_cell.angle_alpha   90.00
_cell.angle_beta   90.00
_cell.angle_gamma   90.00
#
_symmetry.space_group_name_H-M   'P 1'
#
loop_
_entity.id
_entity.type
_entity.pdbx_description
1 polymer ?
#
loop_
_entity_poly.entity_id
_entity_poly.type
_entity_poly.pdbx_seq_one_letter_code
_entity_poly.pdbx_strand_id
1 'polypeptide(L)' 'MGRQLREDEWLSIFFWYEQYLNYDISKEFLSYKYCEISNGRQLNKYSLKLIKTKYKLYNLGMNINSQTGKATKKR' A
#
# COMPACT_ATOMS: atom_id res chain seq x y z
N MET A 1 -5.29 -15.68 -10.75
CA MET A 1 -4.89 -15.56 -9.33
C MET A 1 -4.08 -14.28 -9.16
N GLY A 2 -4.47 -13.36 -8.28
CA GLY A 2 -3.80 -12.06 -8.14
C GLY A 2 -2.56 -12.14 -7.25
N ARG A 3 -1.37 -11.83 -7.82
CA ARG A 3 -0.11 -11.66 -7.07
C ARG A 3 -0.27 -10.69 -5.88
N GLN A 4 0.21 -11.07 -4.70
CA GLN A 4 0.30 -10.12 -3.57
C GLN A 4 1.51 -9.20 -3.77
N LEU A 5 1.36 -7.92 -3.41
CA LEU A 5 2.47 -6.98 -3.42
C LEU A 5 3.45 -7.32 -2.29
N ARG A 6 4.74 -7.27 -2.60
CA ARG A 6 5.85 -7.44 -1.65
C ARG A 6 5.98 -6.22 -0.74
N GLU A 7 6.73 -6.36 0.34
CA GLU A 7 6.97 -5.26 1.28
C GLU A 7 7.64 -4.06 0.61
N ASP A 8 8.65 -4.28 -0.23
CA ASP A 8 9.35 -3.21 -0.97
C ASP A 8 8.40 -2.46 -1.93
N GLU A 9 7.50 -3.20 -2.58
CA GLU A 9 6.46 -2.64 -3.45
C GLU A 9 5.48 -1.78 -2.62
N TRP A 10 5.11 -2.23 -1.42
CA TRP A 10 4.28 -1.44 -0.50
C TRP A 10 4.96 -0.18 0.01
N LEU A 11 6.23 -0.27 0.43
CA LEU A 11 7.03 0.88 0.87
C LEU A 11 7.13 1.93 -0.23
N SER A 12 7.37 1.49 -1.46
CA SER A 12 7.39 2.38 -2.64
C SER A 12 6.03 3.07 -2.83
N ILE A 13 4.93 2.34 -2.70
CA ILE A 13 3.58 2.91 -2.80
C ILE A 13 3.32 3.92 -1.67
N PHE A 14 3.78 3.65 -0.45
CA PHE A 14 3.61 4.57 0.68
C PHE A 14 4.37 5.87 0.48
N PHE A 15 5.60 5.81 -0.03
CA PHE A 15 6.37 7.01 -0.38
C PHE A 15 5.59 7.91 -1.35
N TRP A 16 5.08 7.35 -2.46
CA TRP A 16 4.28 8.13 -3.41
C TRP A 16 2.94 8.58 -2.82
N TYR A 17 2.32 7.78 -1.96
CA TYR A 17 1.09 8.15 -1.29
C TYR A 17 1.28 9.32 -0.32
N GLU A 18 2.42 9.40 0.36
CA GLU A 18 2.79 10.53 1.21
C GLU A 18 2.99 11.81 0.40
N GLN A 19 3.69 11.74 -0.73
CA GLN A 19 3.83 12.86 -1.67
C GLN A 19 2.46 13.36 -2.18
N TYR A 20 1.52 12.43 -2.42
CA TYR A 20 0.15 12.78 -2.79
C TYR A 20 -0.61 13.47 -1.65
N LEU A 21 -0.41 13.06 -0.40
CA LEU A 21 -1.00 13.70 0.77
C LEU A 21 -0.44 15.10 1.04
N ASN A 22 0.84 15.31 0.73
CA ASN A 22 1.51 16.61 0.81
C ASN A 22 1.15 17.55 -0.35
N TYR A 23 0.31 17.11 -1.29
CA TYR A 23 -0.05 17.82 -2.52
C TYR A 23 1.13 18.07 -3.48
N ASP A 24 2.25 17.36 -3.30
CA ASP A 24 3.43 17.44 -4.18
C ASP A 24 3.19 16.76 -5.53
N ILE A 25 2.32 15.74 -5.56
CA ILE A 25 1.95 15.03 -6.78
C ILE A 25 0.44 14.96 -6.98
N SER A 26 0.02 14.86 -8.24
CA SER A 26 -1.39 14.64 -8.58
C SER A 26 -1.81 13.19 -8.37
N LYS A 27 -3.12 12.96 -8.29
CA LYS A 27 -3.71 11.62 -8.23
C LYS A 27 -3.38 10.78 -9.47
N GLU A 28 -3.27 11.41 -10.65
CA GLU A 28 -2.91 10.72 -11.88
C GLU A 28 -1.47 10.19 -11.82
N PHE A 29 -0.55 10.98 -11.28
CA PHE A 29 0.83 10.55 -11.07
C PHE A 29 0.92 9.39 -10.09
N LEU A 30 0.18 9.45 -8.97
CA LEU A 30 0.07 8.33 -8.04
C LEU A 30 -0.48 7.08 -8.72
N SER A 31 -1.51 7.22 -9.57
CA SER A 31 -2.10 6.11 -10.33
C SER A 31 -1.09 5.46 -11.28
N TYR A 32 -0.31 6.28 -11.99
CA TYR A 32 0.76 5.82 -12.86
C TYR A 32 1.82 5.03 -12.08
N LYS A 33 2.35 5.61 -10.99
CA LYS A 33 3.35 4.94 -10.13
C LYS A 33 2.82 3.65 -9.52
N TYR A 34 1.57 3.64 -9.06
CA TYR A 34 0.93 2.43 -8.57
C TYR A 34 0.84 1.36 -9.65
N CYS A 35 0.49 1.73 -10.89
CA CYS A 35 0.43 0.81 -12.02
C CYS A 35 1.80 0.18 -12.32
N GLU A 36 2.86 0.99 -12.35
CA GLU A 36 4.24 0.51 -12.53
C GLU A 36 4.63 -0.50 -11.44
N ILE A 37 4.43 -0.16 -10.17
CA ILE A 37 4.83 -0.99 -9.02
C ILE A 37 4.01 -2.28 -8.93
N SER A 38 2.72 -2.21 -9.25
CA SER A 38 1.80 -3.33 -9.12
C SER A 38 1.74 -4.27 -10.33
N ASN A 39 2.71 -4.13 -11.23
CA ASN A 39 2.82 -4.92 -12.46
C ASN A 39 1.57 -4.79 -13.35
N GLY A 40 1.12 -3.55 -13.56
CA GLY A 40 0.02 -3.20 -14.47
C GLY A 40 -1.36 -3.10 -13.82
N ARG A 41 -1.50 -3.12 -12.49
CA ARG A 41 -2.83 -2.93 -11.88
C ARG A 41 -3.21 -1.47 -11.82
N GLN A 42 -4.41 -1.17 -12.28
CA GLN A 42 -4.96 0.17 -12.16
C GLN A 42 -5.30 0.52 -10.71
N LEU A 43 -5.03 1.76 -10.34
CA LEU A 43 -5.44 2.32 -9.05
C LEU A 43 -6.95 2.56 -9.07
N ASN A 44 -7.71 1.70 -8.39
CA ASN A 44 -9.15 1.86 -8.21
C ASN A 44 -9.52 2.27 -6.77
N LYS A 45 -10.80 2.52 -6.52
CA LYS A 45 -11.31 2.91 -5.18
C LYS A 45 -10.95 1.89 -4.08
N TYR A 46 -10.95 0.59 -4.40
CA TYR A 46 -10.58 -0.46 -3.46
C TYR A 46 -9.07 -0.46 -3.18
N SER A 47 -8.24 -0.35 -4.21
CA SER A 47 -6.79 -0.21 -4.08
C SER A 47 -6.42 1.00 -3.24
N LEU A 48 -7.06 2.14 -3.47
CA LEU A 48 -6.82 3.35 -2.69
C LEU A 48 -7.22 3.18 -1.22
N LYS A 49 -8.36 2.52 -0.95
CA LYS A 49 -8.77 2.17 0.42
C LYS A 49 -7.76 1.24 1.10
N LEU A 50 -7.22 0.28 0.36
CA LEU A 50 -6.21 -0.66 0.84
C LEU A 50 -4.90 0.06 1.18
N ILE A 51 -4.42 0.95 0.30
CA ILE A 51 -3.24 1.80 0.53
C ILE A 51 -3.45 2.62 1.80
N LYS A 52 -4.56 3.35 1.90
CA LYS A 52 -4.85 4.18 3.09
C LYS A 52 -4.84 3.37 4.39
N THR A 53 -5.43 2.17 4.37
CA THR A 53 -5.48 1.29 5.54
C THR A 53 -4.09 0.82 5.92
N LYS A 54 -3.32 0.31 4.96
CA LYS A 54 -1.96 -0.19 5.22
C LYS A 54 -0.99 0.93 5.60
N TYR A 55 -1.11 2.10 4.98
CA TYR A 55 -0.32 3.29 5.31
C TYR A 55 -0.57 3.73 6.77
N LYS A 56 -1.83 3.75 7.21
CA LYS A 56 -2.17 4.04 8.61
C LYS A 56 -1.54 3.03 9.57
N LEU A 57 -1.59 1.73 9.23
CA LEU A 57 -0.97 0.68 10.04
C LEU A 57 0.55 0.83 10.10
N TYR A 58 1.18 1.11 8.95
CA TYR A 58 2.61 1.38 8.86
C TYR A 58 3.04 2.56 9.74
N ASN A 59 2.31 3.68 9.69
CA ASN A 59 2.59 4.85 10.52
C ASN A 59 2.36 4.61 12.02
N LEU A 60 1.59 3.59 12.39
CA LEU A 60 1.43 3.13 13.78
C LEU A 60 2.55 2.17 14.21
N GLY A 61 3.59 1.99 13.40
CA GLY A 61 4.69 1.05 13.64
C GLY A 61 4.28 -0.41 13.49
N MET A 62 3.12 -0.70 12.88
CA MET A 62 2.70 -2.09 12.63
C MET A 62 3.38 -2.64 11.38
N ASN A 63 3.74 -3.91 11.44
CA ASN A 63 4.46 -4.58 10.36
C ASN A 63 3.60 -4.68 9.08
N ILE A 64 4.16 -4.30 7.92
CA ILE A 64 3.46 -4.27 6.62
C ILE A 64 3.08 -5.70 6.17
N ASN A 65 3.92 -6.67 6.57
CA ASN A 65 3.70 -8.11 6.37
C ASN A 65 2.78 -8.73 7.42
N SER A 66 2.14 -7.93 8.30
CA SER A 66 1.28 -8.47 9.35
C SER A 66 0.23 -9.38 8.72
N GLN A 67 0.48 -10.68 8.83
CA GLN A 67 -0.47 -11.74 8.57
C GLN A 67 -1.60 -11.50 9.56
N THR A 68 -2.62 -10.74 9.16
CA THR A 68 -3.96 -10.89 9.73
C THR A 68 -4.36 -12.35 9.56
N GLY A 69 -4.00 -13.18 10.54
CA GLY A 69 -4.08 -14.64 10.45
C GLY A 69 -3.13 -15.45 11.35
N LYS A 70 -2.21 -14.84 12.10
CA LYS A 70 -1.58 -15.53 13.23
C LYS A 70 -1.91 -14.80 14.53
N ALA A 71 -3.15 -14.97 14.98
CA ALA A 71 -3.38 -14.98 16.41
C ALA A 71 -2.46 -16.08 16.96
N THR A 72 -1.38 -15.69 17.64
CA THR A 72 -0.59 -16.60 18.46
C THR A 72 -1.55 -17.30 19.40
N LYS A 73 -1.91 -18.54 19.08
CA LYS A 73 -2.63 -19.43 19.99
C LYS A 73 -1.73 -19.55 21.23
N LYS A 74 -2.12 -18.88 22.31
CA LYS A 74 -1.41 -18.98 23.59
C LYS A 74 -1.31 -20.47 23.93
N ARG A 75 -0.08 -20.93 24.14
CA ARG A 75 0.22 -22.21 24.77
C ARG A 75 -0.28 -22.20 26.21
#